data_AF-A0A841CII9-F1
#
_entry.id   AF-A0A841CII9-F1
#
_cell.length_a   1.000
_cell.length_b   1.000
_cell.length_c   1.000
_cell.angle_alpha   90.00
_cell.angle_beta   90.00
_cell.angle_gamma   90.00
#
_symmetry.space_group_name_H-M   'P 1'
#
loop_
_entity.id
_entity.type
_entity.pdbx_description
1 polymer ?
#
loop_
_entity_poly.entity_id
_entity_poly.type
_entity_poly.pdbx_seq_one_letter_code
_entity_poly.pdbx_strand_id
1 'polypeptide(L)'
;MNRARAALVDEYWGLLRARGIEHLVRPEVSAEEDALILASVKEQAERSAAEYGEENLLLREMARWQGRESPGRRREDRHAGTSERIEEAVREMGLGSPGPVYVGEYPHHSFNAQALAVKNGTLLLINTGLHYLLVEVALALNTRIVVVDRADDGGFTVPKTSEAVERRQREADENLANSLAAYILYADPRRGGKQQVDGTHRGVLSFLYADAAEKFAIAHEYGHFFAGHLTGRRPSGDEWLRKSHAQEFEADEIGMLLALKTQQADESVAALSFRKHIAVVGAFLFFAVDHLLNRVRDEVSEVSGDKIVADHPPSDARAAALRRTLTELEGPDVFQLVDAAIPILSEQEDHVIDSLRRLLRERRA
;
A
#
# COMPACT_ATOMS: atom_id res chain seq x y z
N MET A 1 -25.27 -11.49 5.74
CA MET A 1 -24.55 -11.42 4.45
C MET A 1 -25.57 -11.48 3.33
N ASN A 2 -25.59 -10.51 2.41
CA ASN A 2 -26.55 -10.48 1.30
C ASN A 2 -26.34 -11.72 0.41
N ARG A 3 -27.42 -12.43 0.00
CA ARG A 3 -27.33 -13.64 -0.83
C ARG A 3 -26.52 -13.42 -2.13
N ALA A 4 -26.57 -12.19 -2.65
CA ALA A 4 -25.74 -11.78 -3.78
C ALA A 4 -24.24 -11.92 -3.47
N ARG A 5 -23.75 -11.35 -2.36
CA ARG A 5 -22.33 -11.41 -1.96
C ARG A 5 -21.84 -12.85 -1.78
N ALA A 6 -22.68 -13.75 -1.25
CA ALA A 6 -22.34 -15.16 -1.12
C ALA A 6 -22.14 -15.85 -2.48
N ALA A 7 -23.08 -15.65 -3.41
CA ALA A 7 -23.00 -16.22 -4.75
C ALA A 7 -21.76 -15.73 -5.54
N LEU A 8 -21.33 -14.50 -5.28
CA LEU A 8 -20.18 -13.87 -5.94
C LEU A 8 -18.85 -14.33 -5.37
N VAL A 9 -18.78 -14.52 -4.05
CA VAL A 9 -17.63 -15.21 -3.44
C VAL A 9 -17.53 -16.64 -4.00
N ASP A 10 -18.63 -17.34 -4.17
CA ASP A 10 -18.63 -18.67 -4.80
C ASP A 10 -18.25 -18.64 -6.29
N GLU A 11 -18.68 -17.63 -7.04
CA GLU A 11 -18.27 -17.41 -8.44
C GLU A 11 -16.77 -17.10 -8.55
N TYR A 12 -16.25 -16.27 -7.64
CA TYR A 12 -14.82 -15.98 -7.51
C TYR A 12 -14.01 -17.24 -7.21
N TRP A 13 -14.38 -18.01 -6.19
CA TRP A 13 -13.74 -19.29 -5.89
C TRP A 13 -13.90 -20.30 -7.04
N GLY A 14 -15.02 -20.25 -7.76
CA GLY A 14 -15.24 -21.04 -8.97
C GLY A 14 -14.26 -20.68 -10.10
N LEU A 15 -14.01 -19.38 -10.31
CA LEU A 15 -13.01 -18.88 -11.26
C LEU A 15 -11.59 -19.32 -10.87
N LEU A 16 -11.23 -19.18 -9.58
CA LEU A 16 -9.94 -19.63 -9.06
C LEU A 16 -9.72 -21.13 -9.25
N ARG A 17 -10.75 -21.94 -8.97
CA ARG A 17 -10.74 -23.40 -9.20
C ARG A 17 -10.62 -23.76 -10.67
N ALA A 18 -11.42 -23.13 -11.54
CA ALA A 18 -11.41 -23.39 -12.97
C ALA A 18 -10.05 -23.08 -13.61
N ARG A 19 -9.29 -22.15 -13.02
CA ARG A 19 -7.93 -21.80 -13.43
C ARG A 19 -6.84 -22.60 -12.72
N GLY A 20 -7.18 -23.54 -11.83
CA GLY A 20 -6.22 -24.37 -11.10
C GLY A 20 -5.40 -23.63 -10.05
N ILE A 21 -5.76 -22.39 -9.71
CA ILE A 21 -4.98 -21.45 -8.88
C ILE A 21 -5.60 -21.23 -7.49
N GLU A 22 -6.64 -21.99 -7.12
CA GLU A 22 -7.29 -21.90 -5.78
C GLU A 22 -6.28 -22.06 -4.63
N HIS A 23 -5.28 -22.91 -4.81
CA HIS A 23 -4.24 -23.19 -3.81
C HIS A 23 -3.37 -21.97 -3.50
N LEU A 24 -3.24 -21.01 -4.43
CA LEU A 24 -2.44 -19.79 -4.26
C LEU A 24 -3.14 -18.73 -3.40
N VAL A 25 -4.47 -18.84 -3.21
CA VAL A 25 -5.31 -17.87 -2.49
C VAL A 25 -5.73 -18.39 -1.12
N ARG A 26 -5.45 -19.66 -0.83
CA ARG A 26 -5.43 -20.16 0.54
C ARG A 26 -4.09 -19.73 1.11
N PRO A 27 -4.04 -19.09 2.29
CA PRO A 27 -2.79 -18.98 3.00
C PRO A 27 -2.28 -20.42 3.20
N GLU A 28 -1.20 -20.80 2.50
CA GLU A 28 -0.37 -21.96 2.87
C GLU A 28 0.47 -21.62 4.10
N VAL A 29 -0.12 -20.89 5.04
CA VAL A 29 0.44 -20.64 6.35
C VAL A 29 -0.41 -21.48 7.26
N SER A 30 0.15 -22.60 7.70
CA SER A 30 -0.48 -23.38 8.76
C SER A 30 -0.75 -22.47 9.96
N ALA A 31 -1.79 -22.78 10.74
CA ALA A 31 -2.05 -22.02 11.97
C ALA A 31 -0.83 -21.95 12.90
N GLU A 32 0.06 -22.94 12.78
CA GLU A 32 1.35 -23.02 13.48
C GLU A 32 2.39 -22.04 12.93
N GLU A 33 2.53 -21.93 11.61
CA GLU A 33 3.38 -20.93 10.96
C GLU A 33 2.88 -19.49 11.20
N ASP A 34 1.57 -19.27 11.20
CA ASP A 34 0.99 -17.94 11.46
C ASP A 34 1.24 -17.56 12.93
N ALA A 35 1.10 -18.51 13.86
CA ALA A 35 1.44 -18.32 15.26
C ALA A 35 2.94 -18.07 15.47
N LEU A 36 3.83 -18.75 14.71
CA LEU A 36 5.28 -18.54 14.76
C LEU A 36 5.68 -17.17 14.23
N ILE A 37 5.07 -16.72 13.12
CA ILE A 37 5.26 -15.37 12.59
C ILE A 37 4.78 -14.35 13.63
N LEU A 38 3.57 -14.51 14.18
CA LEU A 38 3.06 -13.62 15.22
C LEU A 38 3.93 -13.60 16.48
N ALA A 39 4.47 -14.75 16.90
CA ALA A 39 5.38 -14.85 18.03
C ALA A 39 6.72 -14.16 17.77
N SER A 40 7.33 -14.37 16.60
CA SER A 40 8.57 -13.70 16.18
C SER A 40 8.39 -12.18 16.11
N VAL A 41 7.25 -11.73 15.61
CA VAL A 41 6.87 -10.32 15.54
C VAL A 41 6.70 -9.72 16.92
N LYS A 42 6.03 -10.44 17.82
CA LYS A 42 5.84 -10.03 19.21
C LYS A 42 7.18 -9.98 19.96
N GLU A 43 8.04 -10.96 19.75
CA GLU A 43 9.38 -11.00 20.36
C GLU A 43 10.28 -9.87 19.85
N GLN A 44 10.30 -9.62 18.53
CA GLN A 44 11.04 -8.51 17.93
C GLN A 44 10.50 -7.15 18.43
N ALA A 45 9.18 -7.04 18.59
CA ALA A 45 8.51 -5.88 19.17
C ALA A 45 8.86 -5.66 20.64
N GLU A 46 8.88 -6.71 21.45
CA GLU A 46 9.25 -6.66 22.88
C GLU A 46 10.73 -6.32 23.05
N ARG A 47 11.60 -6.88 22.22
CA ARG A 47 13.04 -6.58 22.19
C ARG A 47 13.30 -5.13 21.81
N SER A 48 12.63 -4.63 20.77
CA SER A 48 12.71 -3.23 20.35
C SER A 48 12.17 -2.28 21.44
N ALA A 49 11.05 -2.62 22.09
CA ALA A 49 10.51 -1.82 23.19
C ALA A 49 11.48 -1.77 24.40
N ALA A 50 12.13 -2.90 24.72
CA ALA A 50 13.11 -2.99 25.79
C ALA A 50 14.41 -2.22 25.49
N GLU A 51 14.84 -2.18 24.23
CA GLU A 51 16.07 -1.50 23.81
C GLU A 51 15.90 0.03 23.68
N TYR A 52 14.69 0.51 23.38
CA TYR A 52 14.47 1.91 22.99
C TYR A 52 13.54 2.70 23.92
N GLY A 53 12.93 2.07 24.94
CA GLY A 53 12.22 2.76 26.01
C GLY A 53 10.86 3.35 25.63
N GLU A 54 10.32 3.02 24.46
CA GLU A 54 9.02 3.50 23.99
C GLU A 54 7.94 2.41 24.05
N GLU A 55 6.74 2.82 24.49
CA GLU A 55 5.55 1.97 24.55
C GLU A 55 5.13 1.59 23.12
N ASN A 56 4.99 0.28 22.86
CA ASN A 56 4.61 -0.22 21.54
C ASN A 56 3.15 0.12 21.22
N LEU A 57 2.92 1.26 20.56
CA LEU A 57 1.59 1.66 20.14
C LEU A 57 1.02 0.80 19.01
N LEU A 58 1.87 0.06 18.29
CA LEU A 58 1.44 -0.87 17.26
C LEU A 58 0.56 -1.98 17.85
N LEU A 59 0.93 -2.54 19.00
CA LEU A 59 0.11 -3.55 19.69
C LEU A 59 -1.21 -2.96 20.20
N ARG A 60 -1.22 -1.68 20.60
CA ARG A 60 -2.41 -1.00 21.10
C ARG A 60 -3.36 -0.55 19.99
N GLU A 61 -2.82 -0.08 18.86
CA GLU A 61 -3.55 0.21 17.63
C GLU A 61 -3.99 -1.07 16.95
N MET A 62 -3.14 -2.09 16.77
CA MET A 62 -3.56 -3.42 16.32
C MET A 62 -4.65 -3.98 17.22
N ALA A 63 -4.58 -3.83 18.55
CA ALA A 63 -5.64 -4.24 19.47
C ALA A 63 -6.89 -3.35 19.41
N ARG A 64 -6.83 -2.12 18.89
CA ARG A 64 -8.01 -1.27 18.61
C ARG A 64 -8.64 -1.59 17.25
N TRP A 65 -7.82 -1.91 16.27
CA TRP A 65 -8.22 -2.38 14.95
C TRP A 65 -8.82 -3.79 15.06
N GLN A 66 -8.25 -4.63 15.92
CA GLN A 66 -8.82 -5.91 16.37
C GLN A 66 -9.93 -5.72 17.42
N GLY A 67 -9.96 -4.61 18.16
CA GLY A 67 -10.92 -4.37 19.25
C GLY A 67 -12.33 -3.97 18.82
N ARG A 68 -12.53 -3.68 17.52
CA ARG A 68 -13.87 -3.64 16.89
C ARG A 68 -14.38 -5.05 16.53
N GLU A 69 -13.63 -6.11 16.84
CA GLU A 69 -14.01 -7.49 16.61
C GLU A 69 -14.84 -8.00 17.78
N SER A 70 -16.14 -8.19 17.53
CA SER A 70 -16.93 -9.11 18.36
C SER A 70 -16.48 -10.54 18.05
N PRO A 71 -16.25 -11.41 19.04
CA PRO A 71 -15.94 -12.81 18.80
C PRO A 71 -17.10 -13.45 18.02
N GLY A 72 -16.88 -13.75 16.74
CA GLY A 72 -17.89 -14.32 15.84
C GLY A 72 -18.10 -13.60 14.50
N ARG A 73 -17.52 -12.42 14.28
CA ARG A 73 -17.44 -11.85 12.92
C ARG A 73 -16.22 -12.42 12.20
N ARG A 74 -16.45 -13.09 11.06
CA ARG A 74 -15.39 -13.42 10.09
C ARG A 74 -14.57 -12.16 9.83
N ARG A 75 -13.24 -12.27 9.80
CA ARG A 75 -12.27 -11.23 9.38
C ARG A 75 -12.90 -10.41 8.25
N GLU A 76 -13.41 -9.22 8.56
CA GLU A 76 -14.03 -8.36 7.55
C GLU A 76 -12.92 -8.02 6.56
N ASP A 77 -13.11 -8.42 5.30
CA ASP A 77 -12.13 -8.22 4.23
C ASP A 77 -11.89 -6.70 4.09
N ARG A 78 -10.68 -6.25 4.44
CA ARG A 78 -10.30 -4.82 4.44
C ARG A 78 -10.57 -4.18 3.07
N HIS A 79 -10.26 -4.90 2.00
CA HIS A 79 -10.42 -4.40 0.64
C HIS A 79 -11.88 -4.20 0.29
N ALA A 80 -12.75 -5.10 0.75
CA ALA A 80 -14.19 -4.93 0.64
C ALA A 80 -14.68 -3.69 1.40
N GLY A 81 -14.16 -3.43 2.61
CA GLY A 81 -14.49 -2.21 3.36
C GLY A 81 -14.03 -0.92 2.67
N THR A 82 -12.86 -0.92 2.03
CA THR A 82 -12.39 0.22 1.23
C THR A 82 -13.22 0.40 -0.04
N SER A 83 -13.54 -0.69 -0.74
CA SER A 83 -14.43 -0.70 -1.90
C SER A 83 -15.83 -0.15 -1.57
N GLU A 84 -16.43 -0.58 -0.47
CA GLU A 84 -17.75 -0.08 -0.01
C GLU A 84 -17.73 1.44 0.22
N ARG A 85 -16.64 1.99 0.80
CA ARG A 85 -16.48 3.45 0.99
C ARG A 85 -16.28 4.21 -0.31
N ILE A 86 -15.56 3.63 -1.28
CA ILE A 86 -15.44 4.23 -2.63
C ILE A 86 -16.80 4.25 -3.32
N GLU A 87 -17.59 3.17 -3.24
CA GLU A 87 -18.95 3.12 -3.80
C GLU A 87 -19.90 4.14 -3.16
N GLU A 88 -19.74 4.39 -1.86
CA GLU A 88 -20.46 5.47 -1.18
C GLU A 88 -20.07 6.85 -1.71
N ALA A 89 -18.76 7.13 -1.82
CA ALA A 89 -18.26 8.37 -2.41
C ALA A 89 -18.77 8.60 -3.85
N VAL A 90 -18.78 7.56 -4.68
CA VAL A 90 -19.35 7.59 -6.04
C VAL A 90 -20.83 7.98 -6.01
N ARG A 91 -21.60 7.39 -5.09
CA ARG A 91 -23.04 7.69 -4.95
C ARG A 91 -23.29 9.13 -4.53
N GLU A 92 -22.48 9.66 -3.61
CA GLU A 92 -22.55 11.06 -3.17
C GLU A 92 -22.21 12.04 -4.29
N MET A 93 -21.33 11.64 -5.22
CA MET A 93 -21.03 12.41 -6.43
C MET A 93 -22.16 12.37 -7.48
N GLY A 94 -23.24 11.62 -7.22
CA GLY A 94 -24.35 11.45 -8.17
C GLY A 94 -23.98 10.58 -9.38
N LEU A 95 -22.88 9.83 -9.31
CA LEU A 95 -22.46 8.92 -10.35
C LEU A 95 -23.20 7.59 -10.20
N GLY A 96 -23.76 7.08 -11.30
CA GLY A 96 -24.32 5.73 -11.33
C GLY A 96 -23.19 4.71 -11.37
N SER A 97 -23.33 3.60 -10.62
CA SER A 97 -22.38 2.49 -10.77
C SER A 97 -22.71 1.70 -12.06
N PRO A 98 -21.75 1.48 -12.97
CA PRO A 98 -21.95 0.69 -14.19
C PRO A 98 -22.29 -0.79 -13.90
N GLY A 99 -22.07 -1.25 -12.68
CA GLY A 99 -22.26 -2.63 -12.24
C GLY A 99 -21.64 -2.87 -10.88
N PRO A 100 -21.88 -4.03 -10.25
CA PRO A 100 -21.28 -4.35 -8.97
C PRO A 100 -19.76 -4.57 -9.10
N VAL A 101 -19.04 -4.23 -8.03
CA VAL A 101 -17.60 -4.41 -7.94
C VAL A 101 -17.27 -5.45 -6.86
N TYR A 102 -16.33 -6.33 -7.17
CA TYR A 102 -15.84 -7.37 -6.27
C TYR A 102 -14.36 -7.15 -6.05
N VAL A 103 -13.92 -7.11 -4.80
CA VAL A 103 -12.52 -6.89 -4.48
C VAL A 103 -12.02 -8.06 -3.64
N GLY A 104 -10.80 -8.51 -3.89
CA GLY A 104 -10.13 -9.52 -3.10
C GLY A 104 -8.61 -9.50 -3.31
N GLU A 105 -7.88 -10.16 -2.41
CA GLU A 105 -6.44 -10.37 -2.57
C GLU A 105 -6.15 -11.54 -3.51
N TYR A 106 -5.12 -11.38 -4.33
CA TYR A 106 -4.59 -12.43 -5.19
C TYR A 106 -3.09 -12.22 -5.41
N PRO A 107 -2.23 -13.23 -5.18
CA PRO A 107 -0.80 -13.07 -5.45
C PRO A 107 -0.59 -12.98 -6.96
N HIS A 108 -0.09 -11.83 -7.40
CA HIS A 108 0.30 -11.59 -8.78
C HIS A 108 1.63 -10.84 -8.84
N HIS A 109 2.29 -10.89 -9.99
CA HIS A 109 3.60 -10.26 -10.18
C HIS A 109 3.52 -8.76 -10.51
N SER A 110 2.33 -8.18 -10.58
CA SER A 110 2.17 -6.73 -10.58
C SER A 110 2.18 -6.19 -9.15
N PHE A 111 2.81 -5.04 -8.92
CA PHE A 111 2.82 -4.37 -7.61
C PHE A 111 1.42 -3.93 -7.16
N ASN A 112 0.57 -3.56 -8.10
CA ASN A 112 -0.64 -2.79 -7.83
C ASN A 112 -1.88 -3.68 -7.58
N ALA A 113 -3.01 -3.26 -8.15
CA ALA A 113 -4.22 -4.02 -8.28
C ALA A 113 -4.55 -4.22 -9.77
N GLN A 114 -5.38 -5.20 -10.09
CA GLN A 114 -5.84 -5.44 -11.45
C GLN A 114 -7.36 -5.54 -11.50
N ALA A 115 -7.98 -4.73 -12.35
CA ALA A 115 -9.40 -4.85 -12.67
C ALA A 115 -9.67 -5.70 -13.91
N LEU A 116 -10.70 -6.55 -13.83
CA LEU A 116 -11.19 -7.38 -14.91
C LEU A 116 -12.73 -7.32 -14.98
N ALA A 117 -13.26 -7.12 -16.18
CA ALA A 117 -14.70 -7.28 -16.43
C ALA A 117 -15.12 -8.76 -16.37
N VAL A 118 -16.09 -9.07 -15.50
CA VAL A 118 -16.74 -10.38 -15.37
C VAL A 118 -18.20 -10.33 -15.84
N LYS A 119 -18.88 -11.47 -15.97
CA LYS A 119 -20.24 -11.53 -16.56
C LYS A 119 -21.24 -10.61 -15.85
N ASN A 120 -21.10 -10.43 -14.54
CA ASN A 120 -22.07 -9.72 -13.71
C ASN A 120 -21.50 -8.47 -13.04
N GLY A 121 -20.31 -7.97 -13.44
CA GLY A 121 -19.67 -6.85 -12.77
C GLY A 121 -18.18 -6.74 -13.06
N THR A 122 -17.43 -6.21 -12.09
CA THR A 122 -15.98 -6.04 -12.18
C THR A 122 -15.30 -6.74 -11.01
N LEU A 123 -14.20 -7.45 -11.27
CA LEU A 123 -13.34 -8.06 -10.26
C LEU A 123 -12.04 -7.25 -10.15
N LEU A 124 -11.70 -6.79 -8.95
CA LEU A 124 -10.46 -6.11 -8.60
C LEU A 124 -9.64 -7.07 -7.75
N LEU A 125 -8.42 -7.33 -8.19
CA LEU A 125 -7.48 -8.22 -7.53
C LEU A 125 -6.35 -7.36 -6.97
N ILE A 126 -6.23 -7.29 -5.66
CA ILE A 126 -5.15 -6.56 -4.99
C ILE A 126 -3.99 -7.52 -4.78
N ASN A 127 -2.75 -7.10 -5.06
CA ASN A 127 -1.64 -8.00 -4.83
C ASN A 127 -1.53 -8.38 -3.35
N THR A 128 -1.37 -9.67 -3.08
CA THR A 128 -1.09 -10.16 -1.74
C THR A 128 0.15 -9.46 -1.17
N GLY A 129 0.04 -8.97 0.06
CA GLY A 129 1.16 -8.31 0.73
C GLY A 129 1.34 -6.83 0.40
N LEU A 130 0.59 -6.25 -0.56
CA LEU A 130 0.71 -4.84 -0.95
C LEU A 130 0.61 -3.90 0.25
N HIS A 131 -0.47 -4.00 1.04
CA HIS A 131 -0.65 -3.14 2.21
C HIS A 131 0.54 -3.24 3.18
N TYR A 132 1.00 -4.46 3.45
CA TYR A 132 2.12 -4.64 4.37
C TYR A 132 3.40 -4.01 3.82
N LEU A 133 3.64 -4.10 2.51
CA LEU A 133 4.79 -3.44 1.91
C LEU A 133 4.68 -1.91 2.03
N LEU A 134 3.50 -1.36 1.76
CA LEU A 134 3.24 0.08 1.93
C LEU A 134 3.49 0.53 3.38
N VAL A 135 3.11 -0.28 4.37
CA VAL A 135 3.38 -0.01 5.79
C VAL A 135 4.88 -0.03 6.09
N GLU A 136 5.62 -1.04 5.65
CA GLU A 136 7.07 -1.13 5.89
C GLU A 136 7.81 0.05 5.23
N VAL A 137 7.43 0.45 4.02
CA VAL A 137 8.01 1.63 3.35
C VAL A 137 7.66 2.91 4.10
N ALA A 138 6.38 3.09 4.48
CA ALA A 138 5.95 4.28 5.19
C ALA A 138 6.63 4.42 6.56
N LEU A 139 6.84 3.32 7.28
CA LEU A 139 7.56 3.30 8.54
C LEU A 139 9.03 3.67 8.34
N ALA A 140 9.71 3.06 7.36
CA ALA A 140 11.10 3.39 7.05
C ALA A 140 11.26 4.88 6.72
N LEU A 141 10.37 5.43 5.87
CA LEU A 141 10.34 6.84 5.49
C LEU A 141 10.16 7.76 6.71
N ASN A 142 9.22 7.43 7.61
CA ASN A 142 8.93 8.29 8.75
C ASN A 142 10.03 8.28 9.83
N THR A 143 10.95 7.30 9.83
CA THR A 143 12.13 7.35 10.73
C THR A 143 13.05 8.55 10.46
N ARG A 144 12.96 9.13 9.26
CA ARG A 144 13.82 10.24 8.79
C ARG A 144 13.13 11.60 8.79
N ILE A 145 11.81 11.65 8.97
CA ILE A 145 11.10 12.92 9.06
C ILE A 145 11.48 13.61 10.37
N VAL A 146 12.09 14.79 10.26
CA VAL A 146 12.42 15.62 11.41
C VAL A 146 11.20 16.46 11.77
N VAL A 147 10.63 16.19 12.94
CA VAL A 147 9.57 17.01 13.51
C VAL A 147 10.20 18.12 14.33
N VAL A 148 9.81 19.35 14.01
CA VAL A 148 10.37 20.57 14.56
C VAL A 148 9.33 21.20 15.47
N ASP A 149 9.70 21.42 16.73
CA ASP A 149 8.81 22.07 17.69
C ASP A 149 8.88 23.59 17.54
N ARG A 150 7.72 24.24 17.61
CA ARG A 150 7.67 25.70 17.68
C ARG A 150 7.99 26.14 19.10
N ALA A 151 9.03 26.95 19.24
CA ALA A 151 9.41 27.54 20.53
C ALA A 151 8.47 28.69 20.91
N ASP A 152 8.43 29.03 22.19
CA ASP A 152 7.57 30.08 22.75
C ASP A 152 7.85 31.48 22.16
N ASP A 153 9.07 31.70 21.66
CA ASP A 153 9.48 32.93 20.97
C ASP A 153 9.02 32.99 19.50
N GLY A 154 8.29 31.98 19.04
CA GLY A 154 7.87 31.83 17.65
C GLY A 154 8.94 31.25 16.72
N GLY A 155 10.13 30.95 17.24
CA GLY A 155 11.20 30.23 16.56
C GLY A 155 10.93 28.73 16.44
N PHE A 156 11.89 28.01 15.88
CA PHE A 156 11.81 26.57 15.63
C PHE A 156 12.99 25.86 16.29
N THR A 157 12.70 24.81 17.07
CA THR A 157 13.73 23.95 17.67
C THR A 157 13.88 22.70 16.83
N VAL A 158 15.01 22.61 16.11
CA VAL A 158 15.36 21.40 15.36
C VAL A 158 16.07 20.44 16.30
N PRO A 159 15.53 19.24 16.56
CA PRO A 159 16.22 18.27 17.40
C PRO A 159 17.55 17.86 16.76
N LYS A 160 18.62 17.82 17.56
CA LYS A 160 19.91 17.32 17.09
C LYS A 160 19.79 15.82 16.82
N THR A 161 20.28 15.38 15.66
CA THR A 161 20.42 13.96 15.34
C THR A 161 21.38 13.32 16.36
N SER A 162 20.91 12.31 17.07
CA SER A 162 21.74 11.51 17.98
C SER A 162 22.25 10.26 17.26
N GLU A 163 23.32 9.64 17.77
CA GLU A 163 23.83 8.36 17.25
C GLU A 163 22.75 7.27 17.25
N ALA A 164 21.82 7.30 18.20
CA ALA A 164 20.69 6.38 18.25
C ALA A 164 19.71 6.58 17.08
N VAL A 165 19.45 7.84 16.69
CA VAL A 165 18.61 8.15 15.52
C VAL A 165 19.29 7.69 14.23
N GLU A 166 20.58 7.96 14.07
CA GLU A 166 21.32 7.50 12.88
C GLU A 166 21.37 5.97 12.79
N ARG A 167 21.54 5.28 13.92
CA ARG A 167 21.50 3.82 13.96
C ARG A 167 20.12 3.30 13.53
N ARG A 168 19.05 3.86 14.07
CA ARG A 168 17.67 3.50 13.71
C ARG A 168 17.39 3.72 12.22
N GLN A 169 17.91 4.80 11.64
CA GLN A 169 17.76 5.09 10.21
C GLN A 169 18.46 4.04 9.33
N ARG A 170 19.68 3.60 9.70
CA ARG A 170 20.39 2.52 9.00
C ARG A 170 19.67 1.18 9.11
N GLU A 171 19.23 0.82 10.32
CA GLU A 171 18.43 -0.40 10.56
C GLU A 171 17.14 -0.38 9.74
N ALA A 172 16.51 0.79 9.59
CA ALA A 172 15.32 0.92 8.76
C ALA A 172 15.58 0.65 7.28
N ASP A 173 16.73 1.02 6.72
CA ASP A 173 17.03 0.72 5.32
C ASP A 173 17.31 -0.76 5.10
N GLU A 174 18.04 -1.39 6.02
CA GLU A 174 18.30 -2.83 5.98
C GLU A 174 16.99 -3.62 6.07
N ASN A 175 16.10 -3.25 7.00
CA ASN A 175 14.77 -3.85 7.11
C ASN A 175 13.94 -3.62 5.85
N LEU A 176 13.98 -2.42 5.25
CA LEU A 176 13.24 -2.15 4.02
C LEU A 176 13.75 -3.00 2.85
N ALA A 177 15.07 -3.12 2.69
CA ALA A 177 15.68 -3.99 1.69
C ALA A 177 15.24 -5.45 1.88
N ASN A 178 15.22 -5.94 3.12
CA ASN A 178 14.74 -7.28 3.42
C ASN A 178 13.23 -7.45 3.14
N SER A 179 12.39 -6.46 3.49
CA SER A 179 10.95 -6.49 3.21
C SER A 179 10.66 -6.51 1.72
N LEU A 180 11.41 -5.74 0.93
CA LEU A 180 11.33 -5.77 -0.54
C LEU A 180 11.77 -7.14 -1.09
N ALA A 181 12.88 -7.70 -0.59
CA ALA A 181 13.32 -9.04 -0.97
C ALA A 181 12.21 -10.07 -0.70
N ALA A 182 11.62 -10.01 0.50
CA ALA A 182 10.58 -10.92 0.93
C ALA A 182 9.28 -10.77 0.13
N TYR A 183 8.90 -9.54 -0.21
CA TYR A 183 7.77 -9.26 -1.09
C TYR A 183 7.99 -9.84 -2.49
N ILE A 184 9.15 -9.59 -3.09
CA ILE A 184 9.47 -10.05 -4.45
C ILE A 184 9.56 -11.58 -4.52
N LEU A 185 10.07 -12.22 -3.47
CA LEU A 185 10.28 -13.67 -3.44
C LEU A 185 9.04 -14.46 -3.00
N TYR A 186 8.22 -13.89 -2.12
CA TYR A 186 7.16 -14.63 -1.41
C TYR A 186 5.80 -13.94 -1.41
N ALA A 187 5.65 -12.77 -2.04
CA ALA A 187 4.48 -11.88 -1.91
C ALA A 187 4.12 -11.57 -0.44
N ASP A 188 5.11 -11.63 0.46
CA ASP A 188 4.92 -11.39 1.89
C ASP A 188 6.11 -10.63 2.47
N PRO A 189 6.03 -9.29 2.57
CA PRO A 189 7.14 -8.46 3.06
C PRO A 189 7.45 -8.72 4.54
N ARG A 190 6.51 -9.32 5.30
CA ARG A 190 6.68 -9.62 6.72
C ARG A 190 7.75 -10.67 6.98
N ARG A 191 8.15 -11.43 5.95
CA ARG A 191 9.25 -12.40 6.02
C ARG A 191 10.64 -11.76 5.96
N GLY A 192 10.72 -10.45 5.68
CA GLY A 192 11.95 -9.67 5.63
C GLY A 192 12.42 -9.13 6.99
N GLY A 193 11.73 -9.46 8.08
CA GLY A 193 11.85 -8.65 9.30
C GLY A 193 10.98 -7.41 9.20
N LYS A 194 10.91 -6.68 10.32
CA LYS A 194 9.94 -5.61 10.51
C LYS A 194 10.59 -4.31 10.91
N GLN A 195 10.10 -3.23 10.32
CA GLN A 195 10.35 -1.90 10.83
C GLN A 195 9.90 -1.77 12.28
N GLN A 196 10.70 -1.04 13.05
CA GLN A 196 10.28 -0.63 14.38
C GLN A 196 9.21 0.44 14.25
N VAL A 197 8.09 0.21 14.93
CA VAL A 197 7.05 1.23 15.01
C VAL A 197 7.34 2.21 16.10
N ASP A 198 7.39 3.46 15.67
CA ASP A 198 7.45 4.63 16.51
C ASP A 198 6.12 4.81 17.25
N GLY A 199 6.17 4.91 18.59
CA GLY A 199 5.00 5.21 19.42
C GLY A 199 4.56 6.67 19.36
N THR A 200 5.19 7.50 18.54
CA THR A 200 4.85 8.90 18.39
C THR A 200 3.90 9.16 17.22
N HIS A 201 3.63 10.43 16.94
CA HIS A 201 2.86 10.89 15.80
C HIS A 201 3.44 10.39 14.45
N ARG A 202 4.75 10.10 14.36
CA ARG A 202 5.39 9.55 13.15
C ARG A 202 4.89 8.15 12.81
N GLY A 203 4.70 7.31 13.82
CA GLY A 203 4.13 5.98 13.63
C GLY A 203 2.70 6.06 13.11
N VAL A 204 1.88 6.93 13.70
CA VAL A 204 0.50 7.17 13.24
C VAL A 204 0.46 7.65 11.78
N LEU A 205 1.31 8.61 11.41
CA LEU A 205 1.41 9.10 10.03
C LEU A 205 1.80 7.98 9.05
N SER A 206 2.66 7.05 9.47
CA SER A 206 3.05 5.91 8.63
C SER A 206 1.86 5.06 8.22
N PHE A 207 0.98 4.72 9.18
CA PHE A 207 -0.23 3.96 8.90
C PHE A 207 -1.24 4.73 8.06
N LEU A 208 -1.38 6.05 8.30
CA LEU A 208 -2.25 6.90 7.49
C LEU A 208 -1.76 6.99 6.04
N TYR A 209 -0.46 7.08 5.81
CA TYR A 209 0.11 7.12 4.46
C TYR A 209 -0.08 5.79 3.74
N ALA A 210 0.18 4.66 4.42
CA ALA A 210 0.00 3.34 3.84
C ALA A 210 -1.47 3.03 3.50
N ASP A 211 -2.40 3.35 4.40
CA ASP A 211 -3.84 3.20 4.17
C ASP A 211 -4.33 4.09 3.01
N ALA A 212 -3.83 5.33 2.93
CA ALA A 212 -4.15 6.22 1.82
C ALA A 212 -3.58 5.73 0.48
N ALA A 213 -2.38 5.15 0.48
CA ALA A 213 -1.76 4.57 -0.72
C ALA A 213 -2.55 3.33 -1.22
N GLU A 214 -2.98 2.46 -0.31
CA GLU A 214 -3.85 1.32 -0.64
C GLU A 214 -5.22 1.78 -1.17
N LYS A 215 -5.85 2.77 -0.51
CA LYS A 215 -7.09 3.39 -0.98
C LYS A 215 -6.92 3.96 -2.39
N PHE A 216 -5.80 4.63 -2.67
CA PHE A 216 -5.50 5.13 -4.02
C PHE A 216 -5.37 4.00 -5.04
N ALA A 217 -4.66 2.92 -4.72
CA ALA A 217 -4.52 1.77 -5.62
C ALA A 217 -5.89 1.15 -5.99
N ILE A 218 -6.78 0.99 -5.01
CA ILE A 218 -8.14 0.49 -5.26
C ILE A 218 -8.95 1.51 -6.07
N ALA A 219 -8.89 2.80 -5.70
CA ALA A 219 -9.61 3.86 -6.39
C ALA A 219 -9.15 4.05 -7.84
N HIS A 220 -7.86 3.84 -8.13
CA HIS A 220 -7.30 3.83 -9.48
C HIS A 220 -7.94 2.73 -10.35
N GLU A 221 -8.14 1.51 -9.82
CA GLU A 221 -8.87 0.47 -10.54
C GLU A 221 -10.36 0.81 -10.74
N TYR A 222 -10.99 1.51 -9.79
CA TYR A 222 -12.31 2.11 -10.03
C TYR A 222 -12.25 3.17 -11.15
N GLY A 223 -11.16 3.92 -11.25
CA GLY A 223 -10.90 4.85 -12.36
C GLY A 223 -10.98 4.15 -13.72
N HIS A 224 -10.31 3.00 -13.88
CA HIS A 224 -10.45 2.18 -15.09
C HIS A 224 -11.87 1.70 -15.33
N PHE A 225 -12.58 1.31 -14.27
CA PHE A 225 -13.95 0.86 -14.38
C PHE A 225 -14.89 1.98 -14.87
N PHE A 226 -14.82 3.17 -14.28
CA PHE A 226 -15.67 4.30 -14.66
C PHE A 226 -15.34 4.88 -16.04
N ALA A 227 -14.07 4.87 -16.42
CA ALA A 227 -13.65 5.31 -17.76
C ALA A 227 -13.90 4.25 -18.85
N GLY A 228 -14.43 3.08 -18.50
CA GLY A 228 -14.71 2.01 -19.47
C GLY A 228 -13.46 1.35 -20.04
N HIS A 229 -12.32 1.44 -19.36
CA HIS A 229 -11.04 0.88 -19.81
C HIS A 229 -11.01 -0.65 -19.82
N LEU A 230 -11.99 -1.29 -19.18
CA LEU A 230 -12.06 -2.74 -19.03
C LEU A 230 -12.71 -3.47 -20.22
N THR A 231 -13.21 -2.73 -21.22
CA THR A 231 -13.80 -3.30 -22.43
C THR A 231 -12.73 -3.62 -23.46
N GLY A 232 -11.92 -4.66 -23.19
CA GLY A 232 -10.92 -5.20 -24.12
C GLY A 232 -11.19 -6.65 -24.49
N ARG A 233 -10.43 -7.18 -25.48
CA ARG A 233 -10.45 -8.62 -25.78
C ARG A 233 -10.12 -9.37 -24.50
N ARG A 234 -11.03 -10.24 -24.04
CA ARG A 234 -10.79 -11.09 -22.86
C ARG A 234 -9.45 -11.79 -23.03
N PRO A 235 -8.51 -11.63 -22.10
CA PRO A 235 -7.24 -12.32 -22.21
C PRO A 235 -7.48 -13.84 -22.24
N SER A 236 -6.77 -14.54 -23.10
CA SER A 236 -6.77 -16.01 -23.14
C SER A 236 -5.57 -16.52 -22.34
N GLY A 237 -5.80 -17.22 -21.22
CA GLY A 237 -4.74 -17.77 -20.37
C GLY A 237 -4.31 -16.81 -19.25
N ASP A 238 -2.99 -16.72 -19.02
CA ASP A 238 -2.33 -15.90 -17.98
C ASP A 238 -2.03 -14.46 -18.43
N GLU A 239 -2.42 -14.10 -19.65
CA GLU A 239 -2.25 -12.73 -20.13
C GLU A 239 -3.20 -11.79 -19.37
N TRP A 240 -2.72 -10.62 -18.99
CA TRP A 240 -3.54 -9.57 -18.37
C TRP A 240 -3.91 -8.52 -19.40
N LEU A 241 -5.02 -7.79 -19.17
CA LEU A 241 -5.44 -6.71 -20.06
C LEU A 241 -4.38 -5.59 -20.00
N ARG A 242 -3.65 -5.38 -21.09
CA ARG A 242 -2.70 -4.27 -21.19
C ARG A 242 -3.45 -2.96 -21.48
N LYS A 243 -3.34 -2.02 -20.56
CA LYS A 243 -3.90 -0.67 -20.66
C LYS A 243 -2.91 0.24 -21.39
N SER A 244 -3.41 1.22 -22.14
CA SER A 244 -2.56 2.23 -22.78
C SER A 244 -2.12 3.28 -21.78
N HIS A 245 -1.02 3.98 -22.06
CA HIS A 245 -0.55 5.03 -21.16
C HIS A 245 -1.61 6.11 -20.89
N ALA A 246 -2.38 6.52 -21.91
CA ALA A 246 -3.45 7.50 -21.74
C ALA A 246 -4.54 7.02 -20.77
N GLN A 247 -4.89 5.73 -20.82
CA GLN A 247 -5.87 5.13 -19.91
C GLN A 247 -5.38 5.09 -18.46
N GLU A 248 -4.07 4.94 -18.26
CA GLU A 248 -3.46 4.98 -16.92
C GLU A 248 -3.49 6.38 -16.31
N PHE A 249 -3.15 7.41 -17.09
CA PHE A 249 -3.25 8.80 -16.63
C PHE A 249 -4.68 9.18 -16.27
N GLU A 250 -5.66 8.81 -17.11
CA GLU A 250 -7.07 9.08 -16.83
C GLU A 250 -7.57 8.32 -15.58
N ALA A 251 -7.14 7.07 -15.39
CA ALA A 251 -7.47 6.31 -14.19
C ALA A 251 -6.83 6.88 -12.92
N ASP A 252 -5.62 7.45 -13.00
CA ASP A 252 -4.99 8.18 -11.89
C ASP A 252 -5.80 9.40 -11.47
N GLU A 253 -6.27 10.19 -12.43
CA GLU A 253 -7.06 11.40 -12.15
C GLU A 253 -8.40 11.04 -11.50
N ILE A 254 -9.14 10.09 -12.07
CA ILE A 254 -10.42 9.63 -11.51
C ILE A 254 -10.19 8.98 -10.14
N GLY A 255 -9.19 8.10 -10.04
CA GLY A 255 -8.84 7.41 -8.80
C GLY A 255 -8.45 8.37 -7.68
N MET A 256 -7.71 9.43 -7.98
CA MET A 256 -7.36 10.45 -7.01
C MET A 256 -8.58 11.24 -6.53
N LEU A 257 -9.51 11.61 -7.43
CA LEU A 257 -10.76 12.27 -7.06
C LEU A 257 -11.62 11.40 -6.13
N LEU A 258 -11.72 10.11 -6.45
CA LEU A 258 -12.41 9.12 -5.62
C LEU A 258 -11.72 8.95 -4.26
N ALA A 259 -10.38 8.89 -4.22
CA ALA A 259 -9.62 8.80 -2.99
C ALA A 259 -9.80 10.04 -2.10
N LEU A 260 -9.79 11.26 -2.68
CA LEU A 260 -10.08 12.49 -1.96
C LEU A 260 -11.49 12.48 -1.35
N LYS A 261 -12.49 12.03 -2.11
CA LYS A 261 -13.87 11.96 -1.64
C LYS A 261 -14.06 10.90 -0.55
N THR A 262 -13.47 9.73 -0.74
CA THR A 262 -13.45 8.66 0.25
C THR A 262 -12.81 9.13 1.56
N GLN A 263 -11.69 9.86 1.49
CA GLN A 263 -11.00 10.39 2.66
C GLN A 263 -11.77 11.54 3.35
N GLN A 264 -12.57 12.32 2.60
CA GLN A 264 -13.47 13.34 3.14
C GLN A 264 -14.60 12.72 3.97
N ALA A 265 -15.15 11.58 3.51
CA ALA A 265 -16.21 10.85 4.19
C ALA A 265 -15.73 10.01 5.38
N ASP A 266 -14.42 9.74 5.49
CA ASP A 266 -13.87 8.89 6.55
C ASP A 266 -13.92 9.60 7.93
N GLU A 267 -14.87 9.18 8.77
CA GLU A 267 -15.09 9.70 10.12
C GLU A 267 -13.89 9.49 11.05
N SER A 268 -13.06 8.46 10.81
CA SER A 268 -11.90 8.16 11.67
C SER A 268 -10.83 9.25 11.60
N VAL A 269 -10.76 9.95 10.45
CA VAL A 269 -9.85 11.07 10.21
C VAL A 269 -10.57 12.41 10.20
N ALA A 270 -11.90 12.42 10.30
CA ALA A 270 -12.70 13.32 11.16
C ALA A 270 -12.06 14.65 11.59
N ALA A 271 -11.27 14.55 12.65
CA ALA A 271 -10.74 15.71 13.35
C ALA A 271 -9.48 16.32 12.70
N LEU A 272 -8.89 15.66 11.69
CA LEU A 272 -7.66 16.12 11.06
C LEU A 272 -7.97 17.22 10.06
N SER A 273 -7.35 18.39 10.20
CA SER A 273 -7.47 19.50 9.23
C SER A 273 -6.77 19.20 7.90
N PHE A 274 -5.90 18.19 7.86
CA PHE A 274 -5.00 17.89 6.74
C PHE A 274 -5.35 16.60 5.98
N ARG A 275 -6.58 16.09 6.06
CA ARG A 275 -7.00 14.83 5.39
C ARG A 275 -6.70 14.79 3.89
N LYS A 276 -6.85 15.91 3.19
CA LYS A 276 -6.51 16.01 1.76
C LYS A 276 -5.03 15.70 1.53
N HIS A 277 -4.15 16.27 2.36
CA HIS A 277 -2.71 16.02 2.30
C HIS A 277 -2.41 14.53 2.53
N ILE A 278 -3.14 13.84 3.42
CA ILE A 278 -3.01 12.38 3.62
C ILE A 278 -3.37 11.59 2.35
N ALA A 279 -4.48 11.91 1.70
CA ALA A 279 -4.86 11.25 0.45
C ALA A 279 -3.82 11.49 -0.65
N VAL A 280 -3.35 12.73 -0.78
CA VAL A 280 -2.33 13.09 -1.79
C VAL A 280 -1.01 12.37 -1.50
N VAL A 281 -0.48 12.42 -0.27
CA VAL A 281 0.76 11.69 0.04
C VAL A 281 0.63 10.19 -0.12
N GLY A 282 -0.54 9.60 0.11
CA GLY A 282 -0.81 8.19 -0.19
C GLY A 282 -0.61 7.87 -1.68
N ALA A 283 -1.19 8.66 -2.59
CA ALA A 283 -1.03 8.45 -4.03
C ALA A 283 0.43 8.57 -4.49
N PHE A 284 1.16 9.56 -3.97
CA PHE A 284 2.57 9.76 -4.32
C PHE A 284 3.49 8.72 -3.67
N LEU A 285 3.16 8.22 -2.47
CA LEU A 285 3.84 7.08 -1.86
C LEU A 285 3.66 5.84 -2.72
N PHE A 286 2.45 5.58 -3.23
CA PHE A 286 2.20 4.47 -4.16
C PHE A 286 3.09 4.57 -5.40
N PHE A 287 3.17 5.74 -6.05
CA PHE A 287 4.07 5.92 -7.20
C PHE A 287 5.55 5.75 -6.86
N ALA A 288 5.99 6.22 -5.70
CA ALA A 288 7.39 6.08 -5.29
C ALA A 288 7.77 4.62 -4.99
N VAL A 289 6.85 3.84 -4.41
CA VAL A 289 7.07 2.40 -4.17
C VAL A 289 7.09 1.63 -5.49
N ASP A 290 6.18 1.94 -6.41
CA ASP A 290 6.16 1.38 -7.76
C ASP A 290 7.47 1.69 -8.51
N HIS A 291 7.95 2.93 -8.42
CA HIS A 291 9.24 3.35 -8.96
C HIS A 291 10.39 2.49 -8.39
N LEU A 292 10.48 2.38 -7.06
CA LEU A 292 11.52 1.60 -6.39
C LEU A 292 11.49 0.12 -6.82
N LEU A 293 10.30 -0.48 -6.95
CA LEU A 293 10.18 -1.87 -7.43
C LEU A 293 10.61 -2.02 -8.89
N ASN A 294 10.30 -1.06 -9.75
CA ASN A 294 10.76 -1.03 -11.13
C ASN A 294 12.29 -0.90 -11.20
N ARG A 295 12.90 -0.04 -10.38
CA ARG A 295 14.36 0.05 -10.25
C ARG A 295 14.96 -1.26 -9.78
N VAL A 296 14.39 -1.89 -8.75
CA VAL A 296 14.85 -3.21 -8.27
C VAL A 296 14.83 -4.24 -9.39
N ARG A 297 13.74 -4.31 -10.18
CA ARG A 297 13.66 -5.20 -11.35
C ARG A 297 14.79 -4.95 -12.34
N ASP A 298 15.03 -3.69 -12.68
CA ASP A 298 15.95 -3.31 -13.76
C ASP A 298 17.42 -3.36 -13.33
N GLU A 299 17.69 -3.16 -12.04
CA GLU A 299 19.04 -3.00 -11.51
C GLU A 299 19.56 -4.18 -10.66
N VAL A 300 18.70 -5.07 -10.18
CA VAL A 300 19.08 -6.21 -9.34
C VAL A 300 18.99 -7.49 -10.16
N SER A 301 20.10 -7.86 -10.80
CA SER A 301 20.20 -9.04 -11.68
C SER A 301 19.78 -10.37 -11.03
N GLU A 302 19.79 -10.44 -9.71
CA GLU A 302 19.38 -11.58 -8.91
C GLU A 302 17.85 -11.75 -8.87
N VAL A 303 17.10 -10.68 -9.11
CA VAL A 303 15.64 -10.68 -9.30
C VAL A 303 15.37 -11.01 -10.76
N SER A 304 14.67 -12.12 -10.99
CA SER A 304 14.25 -12.48 -12.35
C SER A 304 13.19 -11.48 -12.83
N GLY A 305 13.33 -10.99 -14.07
CA GLY A 305 12.46 -9.95 -14.63
C GLY A 305 10.99 -10.34 -14.78
N ASP A 306 10.65 -11.62 -14.62
CA ASP A 306 9.28 -12.14 -14.57
C ASP A 306 8.59 -11.94 -13.22
N LYS A 307 9.34 -11.63 -12.15
CA LYS A 307 8.79 -11.45 -10.79
C LYS A 307 8.12 -10.11 -10.55
N ILE A 308 8.46 -9.09 -11.35
CA ILE A 308 7.90 -7.74 -11.28
C ILE A 308 7.49 -7.33 -12.68
N VAL A 309 6.20 -7.22 -12.92
CA VAL A 309 5.66 -6.80 -14.22
C VAL A 309 5.48 -5.29 -14.23
N ALA A 310 6.15 -4.57 -15.14
CA ALA A 310 5.74 -3.21 -15.53
C ALA A 310 4.69 -3.30 -16.62
N ASP A 311 3.43 -3.13 -16.23
CA ASP A 311 2.27 -2.97 -17.10
C ASP A 311 1.81 -1.51 -17.23
N HIS A 312 2.52 -0.57 -16.59
CA HIS A 312 2.16 0.85 -16.50
C HIS A 312 3.24 1.77 -17.11
N PRO A 313 2.89 3.01 -17.51
CA PRO A 313 3.87 4.06 -17.76
C PRO A 313 4.80 4.26 -16.57
N PRO A 314 6.00 4.84 -16.78
CA PRO A 314 6.90 5.19 -15.69
C PRO A 314 6.19 5.99 -14.59
N SER A 315 6.36 5.56 -13.33
CA SER A 315 5.68 6.13 -12.17
C SER A 315 5.95 7.64 -12.02
N ASP A 316 7.16 8.11 -12.39
CA ASP A 316 7.51 9.54 -12.39
C ASP A 316 6.65 10.37 -13.34
N ALA A 317 6.34 9.81 -14.52
CA ALA A 317 5.51 10.50 -15.49
C ALA A 317 4.07 10.62 -14.99
N ARG A 318 3.54 9.54 -14.37
CA ARG A 318 2.22 9.48 -13.73
C ARG A 318 2.12 10.45 -12.56
N ALA A 319 3.09 10.43 -11.65
CA ALA A 319 3.20 11.36 -10.53
C ALA A 319 3.27 12.83 -11.00
N ALA A 320 4.07 13.13 -12.03
CA ALA A 320 4.17 14.49 -12.56
C ALA A 320 2.86 14.95 -13.23
N ALA A 321 2.14 14.06 -13.91
CA ALA A 321 0.83 14.37 -14.47
C ALA A 321 -0.19 14.65 -13.37
N LEU A 322 -0.32 13.74 -12.40
CA LEU A 322 -1.25 13.91 -11.29
C LEU A 322 -0.94 15.17 -10.47
N ARG A 323 0.35 15.50 -10.28
CA ARG A 323 0.77 16.74 -9.61
C ARG A 323 0.24 17.99 -10.31
N ARG A 324 0.27 18.03 -11.64
CA ARG A 324 -0.28 19.17 -12.41
C ARG A 324 -1.79 19.30 -12.18
N THR A 325 -2.53 18.21 -12.35
CA THR A 325 -3.99 18.16 -12.16
C THR A 325 -4.38 18.60 -10.74
N LEU A 326 -3.72 18.06 -9.72
CA LEU A 326 -3.98 18.44 -8.33
C LEU A 326 -3.56 19.88 -7.98
N THR A 327 -2.50 20.40 -8.60
CA THR A 327 -2.11 21.82 -8.43
C THR A 327 -3.21 22.76 -8.93
N GLU A 328 -3.85 22.42 -10.05
CA GLU A 328 -4.96 23.19 -10.61
C GLU A 328 -6.23 23.10 -9.76
N LEU A 329 -6.52 21.93 -9.20
CA LEU A 329 -7.76 21.66 -8.45
C LEU A 329 -7.71 22.13 -6.99
N GLU A 330 -6.60 21.86 -6.29
CA GLU A 330 -6.49 22.02 -4.84
C GLU A 330 -5.43 23.07 -4.44
N GLY A 331 -4.64 23.55 -5.39
CA GLY A 331 -3.52 24.47 -5.15
C GLY A 331 -2.23 23.76 -4.73
N PRO A 332 -1.08 24.46 -4.74
CA PRO A 332 0.22 23.86 -4.46
C PRO A 332 0.41 23.41 -3.00
N ASP A 333 -0.34 23.98 -2.05
CA ASP A 333 -0.18 23.66 -0.63
C ASP A 333 -0.55 22.21 -0.29
N VAL A 334 -1.38 21.55 -1.10
CA VAL A 334 -1.79 20.15 -0.87
C VAL A 334 -0.61 19.17 -0.88
N PHE A 335 0.53 19.57 -1.46
CA PHE A 335 1.73 18.74 -1.57
C PHE A 335 2.70 18.87 -0.39
N GLN A 336 2.40 19.64 0.65
CA GLN A 336 3.33 19.82 1.78
C GLN A 336 3.86 18.51 2.37
N LEU A 337 2.99 17.50 2.54
CA LEU A 337 3.42 16.19 3.04
C LEU A 337 4.19 15.37 1.99
N VAL A 338 3.83 15.50 0.71
CA VAL A 338 4.55 14.85 -0.40
C VAL A 338 5.99 15.37 -0.46
N ASP A 339 6.15 16.69 -0.42
CA ASP A 339 7.44 17.35 -0.58
C ASP A 339 8.36 17.13 0.63
N ALA A 340 7.78 16.84 1.80
CA ALA A 340 8.53 16.42 2.99
C ALA A 340 8.90 14.93 2.97
N ALA A 341 8.03 14.07 2.43
CA ALA A 341 8.14 12.61 2.56
C ALA A 341 8.89 11.96 1.40
N ILE A 342 8.50 12.25 0.15
CA ILE A 342 8.93 11.48 -1.02
C ILE A 342 10.41 11.67 -1.37
N PRO A 343 11.00 12.88 -1.29
CA PRO A 343 12.44 13.04 -1.54
C PRO A 343 13.31 12.16 -0.63
N ILE A 344 12.89 11.94 0.62
CA ILE A 344 13.59 11.08 1.57
C ILE A 344 13.70 9.66 1.03
N LEU A 345 12.61 9.09 0.49
CA LEU A 345 12.65 7.74 -0.08
C LEU A 345 13.59 7.68 -1.29
N SER A 346 13.51 8.67 -2.18
CA SER A 346 14.37 8.76 -3.37
C SER A 346 15.87 8.76 -3.00
N GLU A 347 16.24 9.49 -1.94
CA GLU A 347 17.62 9.51 -1.43
C GLU A 347 18.10 8.16 -0.87
N GLN A 348 17.21 7.25 -0.50
CA GLN A 348 17.56 5.94 0.06
C GLN A 348 17.57 4.80 -0.96
N GLU A 349 17.03 5.01 -2.16
CA GLU A 349 16.80 3.92 -3.12
C GLU A 349 18.10 3.17 -3.47
N ASP A 350 19.20 3.88 -3.70
CA ASP A 350 20.49 3.27 -4.03
C ASP A 350 20.99 2.39 -2.87
N HIS A 351 20.85 2.85 -1.63
CA HIS A 351 21.26 2.09 -0.45
C HIS A 351 20.40 0.84 -0.23
N VAL A 352 19.10 0.95 -0.47
CA VAL A 352 18.15 -0.16 -0.41
C VAL A 352 18.47 -1.20 -1.49
N ILE A 353 18.73 -0.77 -2.73
CA ILE A 353 19.11 -1.63 -3.86
C ILE A 353 20.44 -2.35 -3.58
N ASP A 354 21.44 -1.65 -3.07
CA ASP A 354 22.74 -2.25 -2.74
C ASP A 354 22.63 -3.26 -1.60
N SER A 355 21.84 -2.95 -0.58
CA SER A 355 21.54 -3.88 0.51
C SER A 355 20.81 -5.12 0.01
N LEU A 356 19.83 -4.95 -0.89
CA LEU A 356 19.12 -6.06 -1.53
C LEU A 356 20.06 -6.95 -2.37
N ARG A 357 20.95 -6.36 -3.19
CA ARG A 357 21.95 -7.13 -3.96
C ARG A 357 22.82 -7.99 -3.06
N ARG A 358 23.33 -7.41 -1.97
CA ARG A 358 24.14 -8.12 -0.97
C ARG A 358 23.37 -9.30 -0.36
N LEU A 359 22.15 -9.05 0.12
CA LEU A 359 21.28 -10.07 0.71
C LEU A 359 21.00 -11.25 -0.25
N LEU A 360 20.71 -10.96 -1.52
CA LEU A 360 20.41 -12.00 -2.51
C LEU A 360 21.65 -12.80 -2.93
N ARG A 361 22.83 -12.18 -2.95
CA ARG A 361 24.11 -12.88 -3.22
C ARG A 361 24.49 -13.81 -2.07
N GLU A 362 24.39 -13.32 -0.83
CA GLU A 362 24.71 -14.10 0.37
C GLU A 362 23.83 -15.35 0.49
N ARG A 363 22.56 -15.29 0.08
CA ARG A 363 21.65 -16.46 0.10
C ARG A 363 21.91 -17.47 -1.01
N ARG A 364 22.70 -17.14 -2.04
CA ARG A 364 23.05 -18.04 -3.15
C ARG A 364 24.41 -18.72 -2.97
N ALA A 365 25.28 -18.16 -2.12
CA ALA A 365 26.54 -18.76 -1.71
C ALA A 365 26.32 -19.80 -0.61
#